data_AF-A0A916W4K0-F1
#
_entry.id   AF-A0A916W4K0-F1
#
_cell.length_a   1.000
_cell.length_b   1.000
_cell.length_c   1.000
_cell.angle_alpha   90.00
_cell.angle_beta   90.00
_cell.angle_gamma   90.00
#
_symmetry.space_group_name_H-M   'P 1'
#
loop_
_entity.id
_entity.type
_entity.pdbx_description
1 polymer ?
#
loop_
_entity_poly.entity_id
_entity_poly.type
_entity_poly.pdbx_seq_one_letter_code
_entity_poly.pdbx_strand_id
1 'polypeptide(L)'
;MRKSRTLPAITLFGAIALTGCTATGADPAQPAPPADCGAAALQSMVGEPVAGTTAENVTVGGEPVQSLGNVRVVGPDDAMTMDFNTERLTIETDEQGNLATARCV
;
A
#
# COMPACT_ATOMS: atom_id res chain seq x y z
N MET A 1 -40.41 50.62 -47.42
CA MET A 1 -41.60 49.88 -46.94
C MET A 1 -41.19 48.43 -46.69
N ARG A 2 -41.18 48.00 -45.42
CA ARG A 2 -40.79 46.63 -45.00
C ARG A 2 -41.99 45.70 -45.13
N LYS A 3 -41.83 44.54 -45.79
CA LYS A 3 -42.79 43.44 -45.76
C LYS A 3 -42.10 42.21 -45.16
N SER A 4 -42.81 41.61 -44.22
CA SER A 4 -42.41 40.62 -43.21
C SER A 4 -42.32 39.18 -43.74
N ARG A 5 -41.78 38.28 -42.90
CA ARG A 5 -41.80 36.79 -42.87
C ARG A 5 -40.57 36.13 -43.51
N THR A 6 -39.90 35.13 -42.94
CA THR A 6 -40.14 34.22 -41.79
C THR A 6 -38.80 33.50 -41.50
N LEU A 7 -38.51 33.17 -40.25
CA LEU A 7 -37.30 32.44 -39.83
C LEU A 7 -37.25 31.00 -40.39
N PRO A 8 -36.04 30.47 -40.64
CA PRO A 8 -35.72 29.08 -40.35
C PRO A 8 -34.71 29.04 -39.19
N ALA A 9 -35.17 28.59 -38.02
CA ALA A 9 -34.29 28.21 -36.92
C ALA A 9 -33.63 26.87 -37.30
N ILE A 10 -32.42 26.95 -37.85
CA ILE A 10 -31.53 25.80 -38.02
C ILE A 10 -30.90 25.51 -36.66
N THR A 11 -31.58 24.73 -35.82
CA THR A 11 -30.97 24.14 -34.63
C THR A 11 -30.30 22.82 -35.01
N LEU A 12 -29.01 22.95 -35.29
CA LEU A 12 -28.03 21.89 -35.47
C LEU A 12 -28.00 21.00 -34.22
N PHE A 13 -28.63 19.83 -34.29
CA PHE A 13 -28.58 18.80 -33.25
C PHE A 13 -27.23 18.07 -33.36
N GLY A 14 -26.20 18.64 -32.72
CA GLY A 14 -24.89 18.00 -32.59
C GLY A 14 -24.98 16.82 -31.62
N ALA A 15 -25.02 15.61 -32.15
CA ALA A 15 -24.85 14.38 -31.37
C ALA A 15 -23.39 14.29 -30.90
N ILE A 16 -23.13 14.74 -29.68
CA ILE A 16 -21.85 14.56 -29.00
C ILE A 16 -21.76 13.07 -28.62
N ALA A 17 -21.02 12.29 -29.39
CA ALA A 17 -20.64 10.93 -29.03
C ALA A 17 -19.62 11.02 -27.87
N LEU A 18 -20.07 10.76 -26.65
CA LEU A 18 -19.17 10.51 -25.52
C LEU A 18 -18.58 9.10 -25.69
N THR A 19 -17.48 8.98 -26.44
CA THR A 19 -16.60 7.81 -26.34
C THR A 19 -15.75 7.97 -25.09
N GLY A 20 -16.33 7.65 -23.92
CA GLY A 20 -15.58 7.49 -22.69
C GLY A 20 -14.66 6.28 -22.82
N CYS A 21 -13.36 6.53 -23.02
CA CYS A 21 -12.33 5.50 -22.96
C CYS A 21 -12.22 5.05 -21.49
N THR A 22 -12.83 3.91 -21.15
CA THR A 22 -12.60 3.29 -19.85
C THR A 22 -11.23 2.63 -19.90
N ALA A 23 -10.22 3.33 -19.39
CA ALA A 23 -8.95 2.70 -19.06
C ALA A 23 -9.20 1.68 -17.93
N THR A 24 -9.56 0.46 -18.30
CA THR A 24 -9.33 -0.72 -17.46
C THR A 24 -7.81 -0.94 -17.46
N GLY A 25 -7.11 -0.14 -16.66
CA GLY A 25 -5.77 -0.49 -16.23
C GLY A 25 -5.90 -1.74 -15.38
N ALA A 26 -5.27 -2.83 -15.80
CA ALA A 26 -5.09 -3.98 -14.94
C ALA A 26 -4.38 -3.50 -13.68
N ASP A 27 -5.06 -3.61 -12.53
CA ASP A 27 -4.44 -3.36 -11.24
C ASP A 27 -3.19 -4.25 -11.13
N PRO A 28 -2.00 -3.70 -10.79
CA PRO A 28 -0.82 -4.54 -10.62
C PRO A 28 -1.16 -5.65 -9.65
N ALA A 29 -0.91 -6.89 -10.04
CA ALA A 29 -1.23 -8.06 -9.24
C ALA A 29 -0.56 -7.90 -7.86
N GLN A 30 -1.39 -7.77 -6.82
CA GLN A 30 -0.88 -7.63 -5.46
C GLN A 30 -0.12 -8.93 -5.08
N PRO A 31 1.07 -8.84 -4.47
CA PRO A 31 1.81 -10.02 -4.04
C PRO A 31 0.93 -10.93 -3.19
N ALA A 32 1.10 -12.24 -3.38
CA ALA A 32 0.43 -13.20 -2.51
C ALA A 32 0.85 -12.96 -1.05
N PRO A 33 -0.07 -13.09 -0.08
CA PRO A 33 0.27 -12.98 1.33
C PRO A 33 1.40 -13.94 1.71
N PRO A 34 2.24 -13.58 2.69
CA PRO A 34 3.27 -14.48 3.19
C PRO A 34 2.65 -15.75 3.79
N ALA A 35 3.44 -16.84 3.80
CA ALA A 35 3.01 -18.13 4.36
C ALA A 35 2.96 -18.12 5.90
N ASP A 36 3.75 -17.24 6.53
CA ASP A 36 3.73 -16.92 7.96
C ASP A 36 3.28 -15.46 8.16
N CYS A 37 3.49 -14.88 9.35
CA CYS A 37 3.20 -13.47 9.58
C CYS A 37 4.03 -12.50 8.72
N GLY A 38 5.02 -12.98 7.95
CA GLY A 38 5.99 -12.18 7.18
C GLY A 38 7.44 -12.30 7.69
N ALA A 39 7.67 -13.00 8.80
CA ALA A 39 8.97 -13.05 9.46
C ALA A 39 10.02 -13.84 8.67
N ALA A 40 9.62 -14.90 7.96
CA ALA A 40 10.53 -15.72 7.18
C ALA A 40 11.25 -14.93 6.07
N ALA A 41 10.56 -13.98 5.43
CA ALA A 41 11.13 -13.15 4.36
C ALA A 41 12.23 -12.20 4.86
N LEU A 42 12.21 -11.82 6.14
CA LEU A 42 13.13 -10.86 6.74
C LEU A 42 14.42 -11.49 7.27
N GLN A 43 14.51 -12.83 7.35
CA GLN A 43 15.68 -13.52 7.89
C GLN A 43 16.97 -13.21 7.10
N SER A 44 16.86 -12.95 5.80
CA SER A 44 18.00 -12.56 4.95
C SER A 44 18.34 -11.07 5.01
N MET A 45 17.58 -10.27 5.75
CA MET A 45 17.72 -8.80 5.82
C MET A 45 18.23 -8.35 7.19
N VAL A 46 18.68 -9.27 8.05
CA VAL A 46 19.27 -8.93 9.34
C VAL A 46 20.49 -8.03 9.14
N GLY A 47 20.56 -6.94 9.92
CA GLY A 47 21.57 -5.90 9.82
C GLY A 47 21.21 -4.74 8.88
N GLU A 48 20.07 -4.83 8.19
CA GLU A 48 19.60 -3.82 7.25
C GLU A 48 18.73 -2.76 7.95
N PRO A 49 18.77 -1.47 7.57
CA PRO A 49 18.02 -0.41 8.24
C PRO A 49 16.50 -0.61 8.17
N VAL A 50 15.82 -0.39 9.29
CA VAL A 50 14.35 -0.39 9.38
C VAL A 50 13.83 1.05 9.36
N ALA A 51 12.81 1.32 8.55
CA ALA A 51 12.12 2.60 8.54
C ALA A 51 10.60 2.40 8.57
N GLY A 52 9.87 3.32 9.20
CA GLY A 52 8.43 3.18 9.42
C GLY A 52 8.10 2.36 10.66
N THR A 53 6.82 2.31 11.02
CA THR A 53 6.33 1.70 12.27
C THR A 53 5.00 0.97 12.11
N THR A 54 4.36 1.04 10.95
CA THR A 54 3.07 0.41 10.66
C THR A 54 3.17 -0.52 9.47
N ALA A 55 2.21 -1.42 9.31
CA ALA A 55 2.21 -2.40 8.22
C ALA A 55 2.24 -1.74 6.82
N GLU A 56 1.69 -0.54 6.70
CA GLU A 56 1.58 0.17 5.43
C GLU A 56 2.86 0.90 5.02
N ASN A 57 3.75 1.22 5.96
CA ASN A 57 4.91 2.07 5.71
C ASN A 57 6.25 1.46 6.13
N VAL A 58 6.23 0.31 6.82
CA VAL A 58 7.47 -0.31 7.27
C VAL A 58 8.26 -0.85 6.09
N THR A 59 9.54 -0.50 6.06
CA THR A 59 10.52 -0.98 5.09
C THR A 59 11.75 -1.50 5.81
N VAL A 60 12.39 -2.51 5.23
CA VAL A 60 13.69 -3.02 5.66
C VAL A 60 14.62 -2.95 4.45
N GLY A 61 15.75 -2.27 4.55
CA GLY A 61 16.64 -2.04 3.39
C GLY A 61 16.01 -1.26 2.24
N GLY A 62 14.96 -0.49 2.54
CA GLY A 62 14.19 0.23 1.52
C GLY A 62 13.13 -0.62 0.81
N GLU A 63 13.01 -1.91 1.12
CA GLU A 63 11.98 -2.79 0.56
C GLU A 63 10.75 -2.84 1.49
N PRO A 64 9.52 -2.79 0.95
CA PRO A 64 8.30 -2.85 1.74
C PRO A 64 8.13 -4.23 2.39
N VAL A 65 7.77 -4.22 3.68
CA VAL A 65 7.52 -5.46 4.42
C VAL A 65 6.13 -5.98 4.09
N GLN A 66 6.06 -7.25 3.69
CA GLN A 66 4.80 -7.97 3.56
C GLN A 66 4.48 -8.67 4.88
N SER A 67 3.26 -8.50 5.37
CA SER A 67 2.80 -9.13 6.61
C SER A 67 1.39 -9.68 6.48
N LEU A 68 1.07 -10.70 7.29
CA LEU A 68 -0.27 -11.30 7.33
C LEU A 68 -1.27 -10.42 8.11
N GLY A 69 -0.76 -9.70 9.11
CA GLY A 69 -1.54 -8.87 10.02
C GLY A 69 -0.82 -7.59 10.39
N ASN A 70 -0.93 -7.18 11.65
CA ASN A 70 -0.27 -5.95 12.11
C ASN A 70 1.25 -6.12 12.16
N VAL A 71 1.98 -5.04 11.88
CA VAL A 71 3.42 -4.95 12.12
C VAL A 71 3.67 -4.14 13.37
N ARG A 72 4.62 -4.58 14.19
CA ARG A 72 5.14 -3.86 15.35
C ARG A 72 6.66 -3.78 15.25
N VAL A 73 7.20 -2.57 15.17
CA VAL A 73 8.64 -2.31 15.27
C VAL A 73 8.98 -2.00 16.72
N VAL A 74 10.01 -2.64 17.27
CA VAL A 74 10.40 -2.58 18.69
C VAL A 74 11.91 -2.34 18.78
N GLY A 75 12.31 -1.30 19.51
CA GLY A 75 13.72 -1.05 19.84
C GLY A 75 14.21 -1.81 21.08
N PRO A 76 15.52 -1.79 21.38
CA PRO A 76 16.13 -2.56 22.48
C PRO A 76 15.56 -2.26 23.87
N ASP A 77 15.15 -1.00 24.10
CA ASP A 77 14.68 -0.51 25.41
C ASP A 77 13.16 -0.34 25.49
N ASP A 78 12.44 -0.77 24.44
CA ASP A 78 10.99 -0.60 24.37
C ASP A 78 10.29 -1.61 25.30
N ALA A 79 9.55 -1.06 26.27
CA ALA A 79 8.72 -1.88 27.15
C ALA A 79 7.46 -2.36 26.43
N MET A 80 7.24 -3.67 26.40
CA MET A 80 6.10 -4.31 25.74
C MET A 80 5.44 -5.33 26.68
N THR A 81 4.12 -5.50 26.52
CA THR A 81 3.40 -6.64 27.10
C THR A 81 3.67 -7.91 26.30
N MET A 82 3.74 -9.06 26.97
CA MET A 82 3.95 -10.36 26.33
C MET A 82 2.63 -10.99 25.88
N ASP A 83 1.82 -10.24 25.14
CA ASP A 83 0.63 -10.75 24.48
C ASP A 83 1.01 -11.50 23.19
N PHE A 84 0.40 -12.65 22.94
CA PHE A 84 0.70 -13.50 21.78
C PHE A 84 -0.37 -13.35 20.69
N ASN A 85 0.08 -13.09 19.46
CA ASN A 85 -0.72 -13.01 18.25
C ASN A 85 0.07 -13.62 17.07
N THR A 86 -0.40 -14.73 16.53
CA THR A 86 0.25 -15.47 15.44
C THR A 86 0.30 -14.71 14.11
N GLU A 87 -0.61 -13.76 13.89
CA GLU A 87 -0.70 -12.98 12.65
C GLU A 87 0.14 -11.70 12.72
N ARG A 88 0.59 -11.30 13.92
CA ARG A 88 1.38 -10.10 14.10
C ARG A 88 2.85 -10.38 13.81
N LEU A 89 3.41 -9.54 12.95
CA LEU A 89 4.85 -9.48 12.70
C LEU A 89 5.49 -8.50 13.69
N THR A 90 6.34 -9.00 14.58
CA THR A 90 7.19 -8.16 15.43
C THR A 90 8.59 -8.10 14.81
N ILE A 91 9.03 -6.90 14.47
CA ILE A 91 10.37 -6.55 14.00
C ILE A 91 11.14 -5.92 15.17
N GLU A 92 12.26 -6.51 15.55
CA GLU A 92 13.13 -5.95 16.58
C GLU A 92 14.34 -5.29 15.93
N THR A 93 14.67 -4.08 16.38
CA THR A 93 15.85 -3.35 15.90
C THR A 93 16.97 -3.37 16.92
N ASP A 94 18.21 -3.27 16.43
CA ASP A 94 19.38 -2.99 17.27
C ASP A 94 19.41 -1.51 17.72
N GLU A 95 20.45 -1.14 18.47
CA GLU A 95 20.69 0.24 18.94
C GLU A 95 20.91 1.24 17.79
N GLN A 96 21.24 0.76 16.59
CA GLN A 96 21.46 1.56 15.40
C GLN A 96 20.20 1.67 14.51
N GLY A 97 19.10 0.99 14.88
CA GLY A 97 17.86 0.96 14.12
C GLY A 97 17.87 -0.04 12.96
N ASN A 98 18.81 -0.99 12.93
CA ASN A 98 18.81 -2.06 11.93
C ASN A 98 18.04 -3.28 12.42
N LEU A 99 17.55 -4.08 11.48
CA LEU A 99 16.82 -5.31 11.78
C LEU A 99 17.72 -6.29 12.55
N ALA A 100 17.37 -6.57 13.81
CA ALA A 100 18.05 -7.58 14.62
C ALA A 100 17.36 -8.95 14.49
N THR A 101 16.03 -8.98 14.56
CA THR A 101 15.24 -10.20 14.37
C THR A 101 13.79 -9.89 13.97
N ALA A 102 13.11 -10.89 13.42
CA ALA A 102 11.69 -10.83 13.07
C ALA A 102 10.99 -12.11 13.54
N ARG A 103 9.82 -11.97 14.17
CA ARG A 103 9.05 -13.10 14.73
C ARG A 103 7.54 -12.87 14.73
N CYS A 104 6.80 -13.98 14.75
CA CYS A 104 5.34 -14.00 14.86
C CYS A 104 4.92 -14.12 16.33
N VAL A 105 4.61 -13.00 16.97
CA VAL A 105 4.20 -12.90 18.39
C VAL A 105 3.27 -11.74 18.62
#